data_AF-A0A821G2J6-F1
#
_entry.id   AF-A0A821G2J6-F1
#
_cell.length_a   1.000
_cell.length_b   1.000
_cell.length_c   1.000
_cell.angle_alpha   90.00
_cell.angle_beta   90.00
_cell.angle_gamma   90.00
#
_symmetry.space_group_name_H-M   'P 1'
#
loop_
_entity.id
_entity.type
_entity.pdbx_description
1 polymer ?
#
loop_
_entity_poly.entity_id
_entity_poly.type
_entity_poly.pdbx_seq_one_letter_code
_entity_poly.pdbx_strand_id
1 'polypeptide(L)'
;MSIGIKGMTNSYNSNSCPQMHAIELSIPFIQRAIEVLDLSSLPSTQLLIIADFGSSHGLNSMYAMKTIVIFGLANGRSFYEQCLTLNSLSIGYSSASLQWMSCKQCNISNYCVSFFCSNDEYDKFKQQAHLDYSRFLEYRSNELIPSGVLILCFPCLNDKGLFDFEILFQLLYKCVTLLSIT
;
A
#
# COMPACT_ATOMS: atom_id res chain seq x y z
N MET A 1 10.95 -6.20 -11.20
CA MET A 1 11.26 -7.27 -10.22
C MET A 1 10.40 -7.03 -9.00
N SER A 2 9.36 -7.82 -8.74
CA SER A 2 8.46 -7.60 -7.59
C SER A 2 9.22 -7.84 -6.27
N ILE A 3 9.25 -6.81 -5.42
CA ILE A 3 9.79 -6.78 -4.05
C ILE A 3 8.71 -7.25 -3.06
N GLY A 4 7.88 -8.22 -3.45
CA GLY A 4 6.95 -8.87 -2.51
C GLY A 4 7.72 -9.56 -1.37
N ILE A 5 7.02 -9.89 -0.29
CA ILE A 5 7.56 -10.65 0.85
C ILE A 5 7.99 -12.05 0.37
N LYS A 6 9.17 -12.13 -0.24
CA LYS A 6 9.73 -13.36 -0.81
C LYS A 6 10.52 -14.08 0.26
N GLY A 7 10.25 -15.37 0.45
CA GLY A 7 11.09 -16.27 1.26
C GLY A 7 10.78 -16.30 2.76
N MET A 8 9.77 -15.59 3.24
CA MET A 8 9.34 -15.66 4.64
C MET A 8 8.01 -16.41 4.73
N THR A 9 8.05 -17.74 4.89
CA THR A 9 6.82 -18.50 5.15
C THR A 9 6.22 -18.07 6.49
N ASN A 10 5.07 -17.39 6.42
CA ASN A 10 4.20 -16.98 7.53
C ASN A 10 4.76 -15.98 8.56
N SER A 11 6.05 -15.62 8.51
CA SER A 11 6.64 -14.69 9.50
C SER A 11 6.01 -13.30 9.48
N TYR A 12 5.57 -12.79 8.32
CA TYR A 12 4.90 -11.49 8.25
C TYR A 12 3.56 -11.49 9.01
N ASN A 13 2.76 -12.55 8.90
CA ASN A 13 1.49 -12.67 9.63
C ASN A 13 1.72 -12.64 11.15
N SER A 14 2.81 -13.23 11.64
CA SER A 14 3.14 -13.24 13.07
C SER A 14 3.75 -11.94 13.59
N ASN A 15 4.19 -11.02 12.71
CA ASN A 15 4.97 -9.84 13.10
C ASN A 15 4.39 -8.52 12.55
N SER A 16 3.15 -8.51 12.07
CA SER A 16 2.51 -7.36 11.43
C SER A 16 1.52 -6.61 12.33
N CYS A 17 1.72 -6.67 13.65
CA CYS A 17 0.87 -6.01 14.64
C CYS A 17 0.72 -4.49 14.38
N PRO A 18 1.79 -3.72 14.07
CA PRO A 18 1.63 -2.30 13.73
C PRO A 18 0.74 -2.06 12.50
N GLN A 19 0.89 -2.88 11.45
CA GLN A 19 0.06 -2.81 10.25
C GLN A 19 -1.39 -3.21 10.54
N MET A 20 -1.61 -4.20 11.41
CA MET A 20 -2.95 -4.57 11.87
C MET A 20 -3.62 -3.41 12.60
N HIS A 21 -2.91 -2.74 13.50
CA HIS A 21 -3.45 -1.59 14.22
C HIS A 21 -3.84 -0.44 13.28
N ALA A 22 -3.02 -0.16 12.25
CA ALA A 22 -3.38 0.80 11.22
C ALA A 22 -4.66 0.41 10.47
N ILE A 23 -4.87 -0.88 10.19
CA ILE A 23 -6.10 -1.40 9.58
C ILE A 23 -7.30 -1.21 10.51
N GLU A 24 -7.17 -1.50 11.81
CA GLU A 24 -8.24 -1.29 12.79
C GLU A 24 -8.73 0.16 12.79
N LEU A 25 -7.80 1.11 12.76
CA LEU A 25 -8.11 2.55 12.68
C LEU A 25 -8.78 2.93 11.34
N SER A 26 -8.58 2.14 10.29
CA SER A 26 -9.20 2.37 8.97
C SER A 26 -10.64 1.85 8.86
N ILE A 27 -11.10 0.97 9.78
CA ILE A 27 -12.41 0.32 9.70
C ILE A 27 -13.57 1.32 9.56
N PRO A 28 -13.64 2.42 10.34
CA PRO A 28 -14.73 3.39 10.19
C PRO A 28 -14.80 4.01 8.78
N PHE A 29 -13.66 4.18 8.11
CA PHE A 29 -13.62 4.68 6.74
C PHE A 29 -14.10 3.65 5.73
N ILE A 30 -13.83 2.36 5.96
CA ILE A 30 -14.38 1.26 5.16
C ILE A 30 -15.90 1.21 5.32
N GLN A 31 -16.41 1.29 6.55
CA GLN A 31 -17.86 1.34 6.81
C GLN A 31 -18.50 2.54 6.11
N ARG A 32 -17.87 3.72 6.24
CA ARG A 32 -18.36 4.93 5.58
C ARG A 32 -18.35 4.81 4.06
N ALA A 33 -17.33 4.18 3.48
CA ALA A 33 -17.26 3.94 2.04
C ALA A 33 -18.46 3.11 1.56
N ILE A 34 -18.82 2.05 2.29
CA ILE A 34 -20.00 1.23 1.97
C ILE A 34 -21.29 2.07 2.02
N GLU A 35 -21.44 2.92 3.04
CA GLU A 35 -22.64 3.75 3.20
C GLU A 35 -22.84 4.77 2.08
N VAL A 36 -21.75 5.30 1.51
CA VAL A 36 -21.81 6.32 0.46
C VAL A 36 -21.82 5.74 -0.95
N LEU A 37 -21.65 4.42 -1.10
CA LEU A 37 -21.82 3.76 -2.39
C LEU A 37 -23.27 3.92 -2.86
N ASP A 38 -23.45 4.66 -3.93
CA ASP A 38 -24.73 4.71 -4.63
C ASP A 38 -24.88 3.47 -5.52
N LEU A 39 -25.65 2.50 -5.04
CA LEU A 39 -25.97 1.28 -5.77
C LEU A 39 -27.23 1.41 -6.64
N SER A 40 -27.98 2.51 -6.51
CA SER A 40 -29.28 2.67 -7.17
C SER A 40 -29.17 2.83 -8.69
N SER A 41 -28.03 3.35 -9.15
CA SER A 41 -27.71 3.54 -10.56
C SER A 41 -27.05 2.33 -11.22
N LEU A 42 -26.72 1.29 -10.45
CA LEU A 42 -26.04 0.10 -10.97
C LEU A 42 -27.04 -0.95 -11.48
N PRO A 43 -26.73 -1.67 -12.57
CA PRO A 43 -27.49 -2.82 -13.01
C PRO A 43 -27.58 -3.90 -11.92
N SER A 44 -28.69 -4.62 -11.83
CA SER A 44 -28.88 -5.70 -10.85
C SER A 44 -27.89 -6.86 -11.00
N THR A 45 -27.23 -6.97 -12.17
CA THR A 45 -26.18 -7.96 -12.45
C THR A 45 -24.78 -7.48 -12.11
N GLN A 46 -24.61 -6.21 -11.72
CA GLN A 46 -23.31 -5.66 -11.35
C GLN A 46 -22.84 -6.28 -10.04
N LEU A 47 -21.68 -6.93 -10.08
CA LEU A 47 -21.03 -7.43 -8.88
C LEU A 47 -20.37 -6.28 -8.12
N LEU A 48 -20.49 -6.29 -6.80
CA LEU A 48 -19.71 -5.41 -5.94
C LEU A 48 -18.32 -5.98 -5.78
N ILE A 49 -17.33 -5.31 -6.35
CA ILE A 49 -15.93 -5.73 -6.28
C ILE A 49 -15.22 -4.89 -5.23
N ILE A 50 -14.61 -5.57 -4.27
CA ILE A 50 -13.73 -4.98 -3.26
C ILE A 50 -12.34 -5.55 -3.46
N ALA A 51 -11.35 -4.69 -3.61
CA ALA A 51 -9.97 -5.09 -3.86
C ALA A 51 -9.03 -4.50 -2.81
N ASP A 52 -8.12 -5.34 -2.31
CA ASP A 52 -7.00 -4.92 -1.47
C ASP A 52 -5.69 -4.95 -2.28
N PHE A 53 -5.08 -3.79 -2.47
CA PHE A 53 -3.85 -3.61 -3.23
C PHE A 53 -2.63 -3.73 -2.31
N GLY A 54 -1.93 -4.86 -2.40
CA GLY A 54 -0.76 -5.16 -1.57
C GLY A 54 -1.07 -6.01 -0.33
N SER A 55 -1.94 -7.01 -0.49
CA SER A 55 -2.47 -7.87 0.58
C SER A 55 -1.47 -8.81 1.28
N SER A 56 -0.21 -8.88 0.82
CA SER A 56 0.82 -9.75 1.41
C SER A 56 0.35 -11.22 1.50
N HIS A 57 0.37 -11.84 2.68
CA HIS A 57 -0.15 -13.18 2.96
C HIS A 57 -1.63 -13.19 3.39
N GLY A 58 -2.30 -12.05 3.35
CA GLY A 58 -3.75 -11.94 3.45
C GLY A 58 -4.37 -11.93 4.84
N LEU A 59 -3.64 -12.19 5.94
CA LEU A 59 -4.25 -12.20 7.28
C LEU A 59 -4.87 -10.85 7.65
N ASN A 60 -4.09 -9.79 7.44
CA ASN A 60 -4.49 -8.41 7.68
C ASN A 60 -5.63 -7.97 6.75
N SER A 61 -5.54 -8.34 5.47
CA SER A 61 -6.57 -8.10 4.46
C SER A 61 -7.90 -8.76 4.84
N MET A 62 -7.86 -10.02 5.26
CA MET A 62 -9.05 -10.74 5.70
C MET A 62 -9.69 -10.07 6.91
N TYR A 63 -8.91 -9.49 7.82
CA TYR A 63 -9.47 -8.76 8.95
C TYR A 63 -10.25 -7.51 8.52
N ALA A 64 -9.72 -6.73 7.57
CA ALA A 64 -10.42 -5.58 6.98
C ALA A 64 -11.68 -5.99 6.20
N MET A 65 -11.61 -7.15 5.53
CA MET A 65 -12.59 -7.57 4.53
C MET A 65 -13.63 -8.59 5.04
N LYS A 66 -13.48 -9.08 6.28
CA LYS A 66 -14.31 -10.15 6.88
C LYS A 66 -15.82 -9.86 6.88
N THR A 67 -16.21 -8.59 6.79
CA THR A 67 -17.60 -8.16 6.85
C THR A 67 -18.28 -8.10 5.49
N ILE A 68 -17.55 -8.18 4.38
CA ILE A 68 -18.09 -7.87 3.03
C ILE A 68 -17.74 -8.92 1.99
N VAL A 69 -16.65 -9.68 2.17
CA VAL A 69 -16.17 -10.64 1.16
C VAL A 69 -16.94 -11.95 1.19
N ILE A 70 -17.66 -12.21 0.10
CA ILE A 70 -18.35 -13.48 -0.16
C ILE A 70 -17.46 -14.43 -0.99
N PHE A 71 -16.63 -13.88 -1.89
CA PHE A 71 -15.66 -14.62 -2.72
C PHE A 71 -14.33 -13.87 -2.79
N GLY A 72 -13.21 -14.60 -2.63
CA GLY A 72 -11.86 -14.04 -2.70
C GLY A 72 -11.08 -14.52 -3.93
N LEU A 73 -10.39 -13.59 -4.61
CA LEU A 73 -9.48 -13.86 -5.72
C LEU A 73 -8.14 -13.14 -5.47
N ALA A 74 -7.04 -13.79 -5.82
CA ALA A 74 -5.70 -13.19 -5.73
C ALA A 74 -5.18 -12.83 -7.12
N ASN A 75 -4.65 -11.62 -7.27
CA ASN A 75 -4.02 -11.14 -8.50
C ASN A 75 -2.55 -10.80 -8.23
N GLY A 76 -1.63 -11.47 -8.93
CA GLY A 76 -0.19 -11.29 -8.78
C GLY A 76 0.43 -10.15 -9.60
N ARG A 77 -0.39 -9.29 -10.22
CA ARG A 77 0.07 -8.13 -10.99
C ARG A 77 0.51 -6.98 -10.08
N SER A 78 1.35 -6.10 -10.63
CA SER A 78 1.70 -4.84 -9.97
C SER A 78 0.47 -3.93 -9.90
N PHE A 79 0.21 -3.31 -8.76
CA PHE A 79 -0.85 -2.30 -8.65
C PHE A 79 -0.48 -0.96 -9.32
N TYR A 80 0.75 -0.81 -9.81
CA TYR A 80 1.14 0.27 -10.73
C TYR A 80 0.77 -0.01 -12.19
N GLU A 81 -0.04 -1.03 -12.43
CA GLU A 81 -0.64 -1.42 -13.71
C GLU A 81 -2.15 -1.62 -13.52
N GLN A 82 -2.86 -1.88 -14.62
CA GLN A 82 -4.27 -2.26 -14.58
C GLN A 82 -4.43 -3.69 -14.02
N CYS A 83 -5.17 -3.81 -12.92
CA CYS A 83 -5.45 -5.05 -12.21
C CYS A 83 -6.87 -5.57 -12.48
N LEU A 84 -7.82 -4.66 -12.75
CA LEU A 84 -9.25 -4.96 -12.88
C LEU A 84 -9.79 -4.44 -14.21
N THR A 85 -10.97 -4.92 -14.59
CA THR A 85 -11.71 -4.38 -15.73
C THR A 85 -12.16 -2.94 -15.45
N LEU A 86 -12.33 -2.15 -16.52
CA LEU A 86 -12.81 -0.78 -16.40
C LEU A 86 -14.20 -0.74 -15.74
N ASN A 87 -14.46 0.28 -14.93
CA ASN A 87 -15.75 0.50 -14.26
C ASN A 87 -16.29 -0.75 -13.54
N SER A 88 -15.45 -1.43 -12.76
CA SER A 88 -15.84 -2.65 -12.04
C SER A 88 -15.53 -2.64 -10.54
N LEU A 89 -14.56 -1.83 -10.11
CA LEU A 89 -14.15 -1.71 -8.71
C LEU A 89 -15.13 -0.83 -7.93
N SER A 90 -15.78 -1.38 -6.91
CA SER A 90 -16.67 -0.64 -5.99
C SER A 90 -15.88 0.03 -4.88
N ILE A 91 -15.02 -0.73 -4.18
CA ILE A 91 -14.16 -0.22 -3.12
C ILE A 91 -12.74 -0.71 -3.33
N GLY A 92 -11.83 0.24 -3.57
CA GLY A 92 -10.39 -0.01 -3.51
C GLY A 92 -9.85 0.26 -2.11
N TYR A 93 -9.06 -0.66 -1.58
CA TYR A 93 -8.36 -0.51 -0.31
C TYR A 93 -6.87 -0.76 -0.52
N SER A 94 -6.02 -0.01 0.17
CA SER A 94 -4.56 -0.21 0.13
C SER A 94 -3.99 0.14 1.49
N SER A 95 -3.30 -0.80 2.14
CA SER A 95 -2.68 -0.58 3.44
C SER A 95 -1.20 -0.92 3.44
N ALA A 96 -0.36 0.02 3.87
CA ALA A 96 1.09 -0.11 4.03
C ALA A 96 1.78 -0.74 2.80
N SER A 97 1.29 -0.42 1.59
CA SER A 97 1.80 -0.95 0.33
C SER A 97 2.31 0.12 -0.65
N LEU A 98 1.72 1.31 -0.66
CA LEU A 98 2.04 2.35 -1.64
C LEU A 98 3.39 3.06 -1.43
N GLN A 99 4.01 2.89 -0.27
CA GLN A 99 5.39 3.36 -0.04
C GLN A 99 6.44 2.53 -0.79
N TRP A 100 6.07 1.36 -1.31
CA TRP A 100 6.97 0.51 -2.10
C TRP A 100 6.97 0.93 -3.57
N MET A 101 8.09 1.46 -4.05
CA MET A 101 8.25 1.87 -5.44
C MET A 101 8.34 0.67 -6.39
N SER A 102 7.94 0.90 -7.65
CA SER A 102 7.99 -0.09 -8.73
C SER A 102 9.42 -0.51 -9.10
N CYS A 103 10.41 0.38 -8.90
CA CYS A 103 11.82 0.10 -9.12
C CYS A 103 12.75 0.95 -8.24
N LYS A 104 13.97 0.42 -8.04
CA LYS A 104 15.06 1.13 -7.35
C LYS A 104 15.69 2.15 -8.29
N GLN A 105 15.88 3.38 -7.81
CA GLN A 105 16.44 4.47 -8.60
C GLN A 105 17.96 4.51 -8.62
N CYS A 106 18.58 4.43 -7.44
CA CYS A 106 20.02 4.37 -7.30
C CYS A 106 20.40 3.61 -6.02
N ASN A 107 21.68 3.30 -5.88
CA ASN A 107 22.23 2.94 -4.57
C ASN A 107 22.25 4.20 -3.70
N ILE A 108 21.87 4.06 -2.44
CA ILE A 108 21.96 5.14 -1.45
C ILE A 108 23.36 5.04 -0.84
N SER A 109 24.11 6.14 -0.88
CA SER A 109 25.52 6.16 -0.50
C SER A 109 25.75 6.08 1.01
N ASN A 110 24.86 6.70 1.80
CA ASN A 110 25.10 6.96 3.22
C ASN A 110 24.07 6.31 4.16
N TYR A 111 23.11 5.55 3.62
CA TYR A 111 22.00 5.01 4.39
C TYR A 111 21.26 3.87 3.68
N CYS A 112 20.28 3.25 4.34
CA CYS A 112 19.44 2.18 3.78
C CYS A 112 18.00 2.63 3.40
N VAL A 113 17.65 3.89 3.63
CA VAL A 113 16.31 4.46 3.42
C VAL A 113 16.46 5.81 2.74
N SER A 114 15.65 6.07 1.71
CA SER A 114 15.75 7.28 0.87
C SER A 114 15.59 8.58 1.67
N PHE A 115 14.93 8.56 2.81
CA PHE A 115 14.74 9.76 3.64
C PHE A 115 16.05 10.37 4.15
N PHE A 116 17.12 9.58 4.27
CA PHE A 116 18.41 10.02 4.81
C PHE A 116 19.52 10.08 3.74
N CYS A 117 19.14 10.03 2.46
CA CYS A 117 20.10 10.12 1.37
C CYS A 117 20.46 11.57 1.03
N SER A 118 21.43 11.77 0.13
CA SER A 118 21.76 13.11 -0.37
C SER A 118 20.58 13.71 -1.16
N ASN A 119 20.54 15.03 -1.32
CA ASN A 119 19.46 15.70 -2.06
C ASN A 119 19.30 15.15 -3.49
N ASP A 120 20.41 14.90 -4.20
CA ASP A 120 20.39 14.36 -5.57
C ASP A 120 19.85 12.93 -5.63
N GLU A 121 20.11 12.10 -4.61
CA GLU A 121 19.54 10.75 -4.50
C GLU A 121 18.05 10.84 -4.14
N TYR A 122 17.70 11.74 -3.21
CA TYR A 122 16.33 11.92 -2.71
C TYR A 122 15.39 12.34 -3.82
N ASP A 123 15.83 13.30 -4.66
CA ASP A 123 15.05 13.78 -5.79
C ASP A 123 14.72 12.68 -6.79
N LYS A 124 15.63 11.73 -7.02
CA LYS A 124 15.34 10.56 -7.89
C LYS A 124 14.24 9.68 -7.30
N PHE A 125 14.32 9.38 -6.00
CA PHE A 125 13.30 8.58 -5.32
C PHE A 125 11.95 9.32 -5.27
N LYS A 126 11.96 10.64 -5.05
CA LYS A 126 10.76 11.48 -5.06
C LYS A 126 10.09 11.49 -6.43
N GLN A 127 10.87 11.62 -7.51
CA GLN A 127 10.36 11.55 -8.88
C GLN A 127 9.73 10.18 -9.17
N GLN A 128 10.37 9.08 -8.76
CA GLN A 128 9.79 7.76 -8.95
C GLN A 128 8.50 7.57 -8.15
N ALA A 129 8.46 7.99 -6.89
CA ALA A 129 7.26 7.91 -6.07
C ALA A 129 6.10 8.72 -6.69
N HIS A 130 6.40 9.89 -7.26
CA HIS A 130 5.41 10.68 -8.00
C HIS A 130 4.87 9.93 -9.22
N LEU A 131 5.74 9.33 -10.04
CA LEU A 131 5.34 8.55 -11.22
C LEU A 131 4.49 7.33 -10.84
N ASP A 132 4.92 6.58 -9.84
CA ASP A 132 4.24 5.39 -9.34
C ASP A 132 2.86 5.74 -8.78
N TYR A 133 2.77 6.78 -7.94
CA TYR A 133 1.50 7.21 -7.35
C TYR A 133 0.54 7.75 -8.41
N SER A 134 1.04 8.52 -9.39
CA SER A 134 0.24 9.02 -10.50
C SER A 134 -0.37 7.87 -11.33
N ARG A 135 0.46 6.86 -11.67
CA ARG A 135 -0.02 5.67 -12.38
C ARG A 135 -1.03 4.87 -11.58
N PHE A 136 -0.77 4.69 -10.29
CA PHE A 136 -1.73 4.01 -9.41
C PHE A 136 -3.09 4.71 -9.46
N LEU A 137 -3.13 6.03 -9.26
CA LEU A 137 -4.37 6.79 -9.29
C LEU A 137 -5.06 6.74 -10.66
N GLU A 138 -4.31 6.84 -11.76
CA GLU A 138 -4.84 6.74 -13.12
C GLU A 138 -5.50 5.38 -13.39
N TYR A 139 -4.83 4.27 -13.03
CA TYR A 139 -5.44 2.95 -13.21
C TYR A 139 -6.63 2.75 -12.27
N ARG A 140 -6.57 3.20 -11.01
CA ARG A 140 -7.71 3.10 -10.10
C ARG A 140 -8.90 3.93 -10.56
N SER A 141 -8.69 5.13 -11.11
CA SER A 141 -9.78 5.96 -11.64
C SER A 141 -10.49 5.31 -12.82
N ASN A 142 -9.76 4.54 -13.64
CA ASN A 142 -10.33 3.80 -14.77
C ASN A 142 -11.08 2.52 -14.33
N GLU A 143 -10.65 1.91 -13.22
CA GLU A 143 -11.23 0.69 -12.68
C GLU A 143 -12.46 0.96 -11.81
N LEU A 144 -12.52 2.10 -11.11
CA LEU A 144 -13.64 2.45 -10.22
C LEU A 144 -14.95 2.62 -11.00
N ILE A 145 -16.04 2.11 -10.42
CA ILE A 145 -17.39 2.48 -10.85
C ILE A 145 -17.67 3.96 -10.54
N PRO A 146 -18.69 4.58 -11.17
CA PRO A 146 -19.26 5.82 -10.65
C PRO A 146 -19.62 5.66 -9.16
N SER A 147 -19.29 6.67 -8.36
CA SER A 147 -19.43 6.65 -6.88
C SER A 147 -18.54 5.63 -6.15
N GLY A 148 -17.64 4.93 -6.84
CA GLY A 148 -16.67 4.04 -6.22
C GLY A 148 -15.71 4.80 -5.30
N VAL A 149 -15.24 4.11 -4.26
CA VAL A 149 -14.42 4.73 -3.20
C VAL A 149 -13.05 4.08 -3.16
N LEU A 150 -12.01 4.90 -3.00
CA LEU A 150 -10.63 4.46 -2.78
C LEU A 150 -10.17 4.90 -1.40
N ILE A 151 -9.76 3.95 -0.57
CA ILE A 151 -9.25 4.16 0.79
C ILE A 151 -7.79 3.79 0.82
N LEU A 152 -6.93 4.75 1.16
CA LEU A 152 -5.48 4.58 1.17
C LEU A 152 -4.94 4.82 2.57
N CYS A 153 -4.22 3.85 3.11
CA CYS A 153 -3.55 3.91 4.40
C CYS A 153 -2.08 3.57 4.20
N PHE A 154 -1.18 4.53 4.32
CA PHE A 154 0.25 4.27 4.18
C PHE A 154 1.05 5.27 5.02
N PRO A 155 2.32 4.96 5.34
CA PRO A 155 3.14 5.86 6.14
C PRO A 155 3.37 7.20 5.43
N CYS A 156 3.17 8.29 6.16
CA CYS A 156 3.37 9.65 5.69
C CYS A 156 4.34 10.40 6.60
N LEU A 157 4.84 11.53 6.11
CA LEU A 157 5.54 12.51 6.96
C LEU A 157 4.51 13.25 7.82
N ASN A 158 4.90 13.57 9.05
CA ASN A 158 4.09 14.41 9.92
C ASN A 158 4.13 15.88 9.47
N ASP A 159 3.42 16.77 10.18
CA ASP A 159 3.32 18.20 9.86
C ASP A 159 4.66 18.95 9.83
N LYS A 160 5.72 18.35 10.39
CA LYS A 160 7.09 18.90 10.38
C LYS A 160 7.94 18.33 9.25
N GLY A 161 7.37 17.48 8.39
CA GLY A 161 8.08 16.78 7.34
C GLY A 161 8.95 15.62 7.84
N LEU A 162 8.74 15.15 9.07
CA LEU A 162 9.55 14.11 9.69
C LEU A 162 8.83 12.75 9.68
N PHE A 163 9.62 11.67 9.74
CA PHE A 163 9.09 10.32 9.94
C PHE A 163 9.17 9.97 11.42
N ASP A 164 8.04 9.61 12.05
CA ASP A 164 8.00 9.37 13.51
C ASP A 164 8.86 8.17 13.98
N PHE A 165 9.47 7.42 13.05
CA PHE A 165 10.42 6.33 13.32
C PHE A 165 11.88 6.64 12.97
N GLU A 166 12.26 7.91 12.77
CA GLU A 166 13.62 8.31 12.40
C GLU A 166 14.71 7.71 13.32
N ILE A 167 14.49 7.76 14.63
CA ILE A 167 15.45 7.23 15.63
C ILE A 167 15.68 5.73 15.42
N LEU A 168 14.63 4.96 15.11
CA LEU A 168 14.74 3.53 14.90
C LEU A 168 15.61 3.21 13.68
N PHE A 169 15.41 3.94 12.58
CA PHE A 169 16.25 3.78 11.41
C PHE A 169 17.70 4.16 11.68
N GLN A 170 17.93 5.24 12.45
CA GLN A 170 19.29 5.68 12.78
C GLN A 170 20.01 4.65 13.63
N LEU A 171 19.31 4.05 14.59
CA LEU A 171 19.83 2.95 15.39
C LEU A 171 20.13 1.72 14.53
N LEU A 172 19.21 1.32 13.64
CA LEU A 172 19.42 0.20 12.74
C LEU A 172 20.66 0.40 11.85
N TYR A 173 20.79 1.57 11.24
CA TYR A 173 21.94 1.89 10.41
C TYR A 173 23.24 1.88 11.21
N LYS A 174 23.25 2.50 12.40
CA LYS A 174 24.39 2.43 13.32
C LYS A 174 24.74 0.99 13.67
N CYS A 175 23.78 0.15 14.01
CA CYS A 175 24.02 -1.27 14.28
C CYS A 175 24.66 -1.99 13.09
N VAL A 176 24.15 -1.78 11.86
CA VAL A 176 24.73 -2.39 10.66
C VAL A 176 26.16 -1.92 10.43
N THR A 177 26.42 -0.61 10.55
CA THR A 177 27.79 -0.06 10.38
C THR A 177 28.75 -0.49 11.48
N LEU A 178 28.29 -0.61 12.73
CA LEU A 178 29.11 -1.08 13.86
C LEU A 178 29.41 -2.58 13.75
N LEU A 179 28.45 -3.35 13.23
CA LEU A 179 28.61 -4.80 13.09
C LEU A 179 29.47 -5.19 11.89
N SER A 180 29.69 -4.28 10.92
CA SER A 180 30.59 -4.43 9.74
C SER A 180 31.14 -5.85 9.58
N ILE A 181 30.24 -6.78 9.24
CA ILE A 181 30.60 -8.12 8.80
C ILE A 181 31.21 -7.87 7.42
N THR A 182 32.55 -7.83 7.38
CA THR A 182 33.35 -7.84 6.15
C THR A 182 33.06 -9.08 5.32
#